data_AF-A0A919PEJ1-F1
#
_entry.id   AF-A0A919PEJ1-F1
#
_cell.length_a   1.000
_cell.length_b   1.000
_cell.length_c   1.000
_cell.angle_alpha   90.00
_cell.angle_beta   90.00
_cell.angle_gamma   90.00
#
_symmetry.space_group_name_H-M   'P 1'
#
loop_
_entity.id
_entity.type
_entity.pdbx_description
1 polymer ?
#
loop_
_entity_poly.entity_id
_entity_poly.type
_entity_poly.pdbx_seq_one_letter_code
_entity_poly.pdbx_strand_id
1 'polypeptide(L)'
;MITIKRLARMATVTVIAGTVGGAAVLAAQAMAARARSYAKPDMRLAMRSSVGAVGKPPMRLVLLGDATALGVGVDRVADTVGGQLAALLAEGTAGRRVELSSVAVAGSRSADLATQVARALVGPAPDVAVILVGTNDVTHLGRGSDAAEYLGSACRRLRDAGIPVVVGTCPDFGALRAFAPPLRQLLGWRSRSVARQQAIAAAAAGAVVVDLAARTGAVFRADAGTLCHDGFHPSADGYRVWAHALLPAVEEAAAVRGFLH
;
A
#
# COMPACT_ATOMS: atom_id res chain seq x y z
N MET A 1 -26.03 -35.74 -40.80
CA MET A 1 -26.61 -34.85 -39.76
C MET A 1 -26.34 -35.31 -38.30
N ILE A 2 -25.63 -36.42 -38.05
CA ILE A 2 -25.39 -36.99 -36.70
C ILE A 2 -24.03 -36.54 -36.10
N THR A 3 -23.11 -36.01 -36.92
CA THR A 3 -21.71 -35.74 -36.54
C THR A 3 -21.51 -34.41 -35.81
N ILE A 4 -22.36 -33.39 -36.04
CA ILE A 4 -22.20 -32.04 -35.47
C ILE A 4 -22.67 -31.97 -34.00
N LYS A 5 -23.69 -32.76 -33.61
CA LYS A 5 -24.23 -32.76 -32.24
C LYS A 5 -23.30 -33.41 -31.20
N ARG A 6 -22.38 -34.30 -31.61
CA ARG A 6 -21.41 -34.95 -30.70
C ARG A 6 -20.20 -34.07 -30.40
N LEU A 7 -19.71 -33.28 -31.36
CA LEU A 7 -18.62 -32.32 -31.13
C LEU A 7 -19.02 -31.19 -30.17
N ALA A 8 -20.24 -30.65 -30.30
CA ALA A 8 -20.74 -29.60 -29.40
C ALA A 8 -20.84 -30.07 -27.94
N ARG A 9 -21.23 -31.33 -27.69
CA ARG A 9 -21.28 -31.91 -26.34
C ARG A 9 -19.88 -32.11 -25.73
N MET A 10 -18.89 -32.53 -26.50
CA MET A 10 -17.51 -32.67 -26.02
C MET A 10 -16.86 -31.32 -25.71
N ALA A 11 -17.01 -30.32 -26.58
CA ALA A 11 -16.51 -28.97 -26.33
C ALA A 11 -17.12 -28.35 -25.05
N THR A 12 -18.41 -28.60 -24.80
CA THR A 12 -19.10 -28.10 -23.59
C THR A 12 -18.63 -28.82 -22.31
N VAL A 13 -18.37 -30.14 -22.37
CA VAL A 13 -17.86 -30.91 -21.22
C VAL A 13 -16.41 -30.56 -20.89
N THR A 14 -15.55 -30.31 -21.89
CA THR A 14 -14.15 -29.89 -21.67
C THR A 14 -14.06 -28.48 -21.08
N VAL A 15 -14.92 -27.55 -21.50
CA VAL A 15 -15.00 -26.20 -20.90
C VAL A 15 -15.52 -26.27 -19.46
N ILE A 16 -16.56 -27.06 -19.18
CA ILE A 16 -17.10 -27.20 -17.81
C ILE A 16 -16.09 -27.89 -16.88
N ALA A 17 -15.42 -28.97 -17.31
CA ALA A 17 -14.39 -29.63 -16.50
C ALA A 17 -13.17 -28.72 -16.24
N GLY A 18 -12.75 -27.93 -17.24
CA GLY A 18 -11.67 -26.95 -17.08
C GLY A 18 -12.04 -25.80 -16.12
N THR A 19 -13.28 -25.32 -16.14
CA THR A 19 -13.77 -24.27 -15.23
C THR A 19 -13.95 -24.76 -13.79
N VAL A 20 -14.48 -25.98 -13.58
CA VAL A 20 -14.63 -26.57 -12.24
C VAL A 20 -13.27 -26.92 -11.64
N GLY A 21 -12.36 -27.49 -12.42
CA GLY A 21 -10.99 -27.75 -11.99
C GLY A 21 -10.22 -26.47 -11.63
N GLY A 22 -10.35 -25.42 -12.45
CA GLY A 22 -9.74 -24.12 -12.18
C GLY A 22 -10.28 -23.44 -10.93
N ALA A 23 -11.60 -23.48 -10.70
CA ALA A 23 -12.23 -22.94 -9.49
C ALA A 23 -11.79 -23.68 -8.22
N ALA A 24 -11.69 -25.02 -8.28
CA ALA A 24 -11.20 -25.82 -7.16
C ALA A 24 -9.73 -25.51 -6.83
N VAL A 25 -8.87 -25.34 -7.84
CA VAL A 25 -7.47 -24.93 -7.64
C VAL A 25 -7.39 -23.55 -6.99
N LEU A 26 -8.16 -22.57 -7.47
CA LEU A 26 -8.19 -21.22 -6.88
C LEU A 26 -8.68 -21.25 -5.44
N ALA A 27 -9.72 -22.05 -5.14
CA ALA A 27 -10.22 -22.22 -3.77
C ALA A 27 -9.17 -22.86 -2.86
N ALA A 28 -8.51 -23.92 -3.32
CA ALA A 28 -7.41 -24.57 -2.58
C ALA A 28 -6.25 -23.60 -2.32
N GLN A 29 -5.85 -22.81 -3.32
CA GLN A 29 -4.79 -21.80 -3.18
C GLN A 29 -5.20 -20.67 -2.22
N ALA A 30 -6.46 -20.24 -2.25
CA ALA A 30 -6.97 -19.23 -1.31
C ALA A 30 -7.00 -19.77 0.13
N MET A 31 -7.39 -21.04 0.33
CA MET A 31 -7.33 -21.69 1.65
C MET A 31 -5.89 -21.83 2.14
N ALA A 32 -4.97 -22.29 1.29
CA ALA A 32 -3.54 -22.38 1.62
C ALA A 32 -2.95 -21.01 1.97
N ALA A 33 -3.31 -19.97 1.21
CA ALA A 33 -2.89 -18.60 1.51
C ALA A 33 -3.45 -18.11 2.86
N ARG A 34 -4.69 -18.45 3.21
CA ARG A 34 -5.30 -18.08 4.51
C ARG A 34 -4.68 -18.84 5.69
N ALA A 35 -4.24 -20.07 5.47
CA ALA A 35 -3.60 -20.89 6.49
C ALA A 35 -2.11 -20.55 6.73
N ARG A 36 -1.52 -19.71 5.87
CA ARG A 36 -0.12 -19.29 5.99
C ARG A 36 0.08 -18.35 7.19
N SER A 37 1.18 -18.53 7.89
CA SER A 37 1.64 -17.59 8.92
C SER A 37 2.22 -16.35 8.24
N TYR A 38 1.54 -15.21 8.40
CA TYR A 38 2.04 -13.90 7.97
C TYR A 38 2.71 -13.16 9.12
N ALA A 39 3.62 -12.26 8.76
CA ALA A 39 4.20 -11.33 9.71
C ALA A 39 3.09 -10.54 10.41
N LYS A 40 3.28 -10.30 11.71
CA LYS A 40 2.34 -9.57 12.56
C LYS A 40 2.94 -8.21 12.90
N PRO A 41 2.10 -7.20 13.21
CA PRO A 41 2.60 -5.94 13.73
C PRO A 41 3.36 -6.17 15.04
N ASP A 42 4.58 -5.66 15.12
CA ASP A 42 5.28 -5.55 16.39
C ASP A 42 4.71 -4.34 17.14
N MET A 43 4.09 -4.59 18.29
CA MET A 43 3.51 -3.55 19.14
C MET A 43 4.58 -2.61 19.74
N ARG A 44 5.85 -3.02 19.73
CA ARG A 44 7.00 -2.19 20.13
C ARG A 44 7.39 -1.18 19.06
N LEU A 45 6.97 -1.39 17.82
CA LEU A 45 7.17 -0.49 16.70
C LEU A 45 6.18 0.70 16.75
N ALA A 46 6.09 1.35 17.90
CA ALA A 46 5.38 2.61 18.02
C ALA A 46 6.16 3.66 17.22
N MET A 47 5.73 3.91 15.99
CA MET A 47 6.42 4.80 15.06
C MET A 47 6.18 6.26 15.48
N ARG A 48 6.82 6.66 16.57
CA ARG A 48 7.04 8.04 17.02
C ARG A 48 8.54 8.21 17.22
N SER A 49 9.18 8.90 16.31
CA SER A 49 10.63 9.07 16.31
C SER A 49 11.01 10.41 15.71
N SER A 50 12.13 10.97 16.15
CA SER A 50 12.78 12.11 15.51
C SER A 50 14.00 11.61 14.75
N VAL A 51 14.10 11.96 13.48
CA VAL A 51 15.23 11.61 12.59
C VAL A 51 15.87 12.87 12.04
N GLY A 52 17.20 12.91 11.98
CA GLY A 52 17.97 14.07 11.50
C GLY A 52 18.63 14.89 12.60
N ALA A 53 19.58 15.74 12.21
CA ALA A 53 20.42 16.51 13.14
C ALA A 53 19.64 17.59 13.89
N VAL A 54 20.01 17.82 15.15
CA VAL A 54 19.50 18.94 15.95
C VAL A 54 19.89 20.25 15.26
N GLY A 55 18.94 21.18 15.13
CA GLY A 55 19.12 22.47 14.44
C GLY A 55 18.66 22.50 12.98
N LYS A 56 18.33 21.36 12.37
CA LYS A 56 17.66 21.33 11.05
C LYS A 56 16.18 21.73 11.17
N PRO A 57 15.57 22.35 10.14
CA PRO A 57 14.16 22.75 10.18
C PRO A 57 13.25 21.53 10.46
N PRO A 58 12.35 21.62 11.45
CA PRO A 58 11.48 20.52 11.80
C PRO A 58 10.47 20.22 10.67
N MET A 59 10.07 18.97 10.53
CA MET A 59 9.02 18.54 9.61
C MET A 59 8.24 17.39 10.23
N ARG A 60 6.93 17.53 10.43
CA ARG A 60 6.06 16.48 10.91
C ARG A 60 5.56 15.61 9.75
N LEU A 61 5.97 14.36 9.72
CA LEU A 61 5.51 13.38 8.74
C LEU A 61 4.58 12.39 9.43
N VAL A 62 3.36 12.22 8.91
CA VAL A 62 2.41 11.23 9.44
C VAL A 62 2.10 10.14 8.41
N LEU A 63 2.13 8.88 8.85
CA LEU A 63 1.74 7.72 8.05
C LEU A 63 0.33 7.27 8.44
N LEU A 64 -0.50 7.02 7.44
CA LEU A 64 -1.83 6.44 7.57
C LEU A 64 -1.94 5.20 6.67
N GLY A 65 -2.80 4.26 7.06
CA GLY A 65 -3.21 3.14 6.25
C GLY A 65 -3.11 1.81 6.97
N ASP A 66 -2.58 0.80 6.29
CA ASP A 66 -2.62 -0.60 6.71
C ASP A 66 -1.30 -1.09 7.34
N ALA A 67 -1.09 -2.41 7.31
CA ALA A 67 0.11 -3.06 7.83
C ALA A 67 1.40 -2.54 7.16
N THR A 68 1.33 -2.12 5.90
CA THR A 68 2.50 -1.61 5.18
C THR A 68 2.90 -0.19 5.60
N ALA A 69 1.92 0.68 5.87
CA ALA A 69 2.15 1.99 6.48
C ALA A 69 2.71 1.87 7.91
N LEU A 70 2.32 0.82 8.63
CA LEU A 70 2.81 0.53 9.98
C LEU A 70 4.24 -0.06 9.96
N GLY A 71 4.66 -0.67 8.86
CA GLY A 71 5.99 -1.29 8.73
C GLY A 71 6.03 -2.76 9.16
N VAL A 72 4.93 -3.51 8.99
CA VAL A 72 4.93 -4.96 9.24
C VAL A 72 5.97 -5.65 8.34
N GLY A 73 6.72 -6.61 8.89
CA GLY A 73 7.78 -7.33 8.17
C GLY A 73 9.20 -6.89 8.54
N VAL A 74 9.34 -5.86 9.38
CA VAL A 74 10.61 -5.40 9.96
C VAL A 74 10.48 -5.12 11.46
N ASP A 75 11.60 -5.13 12.17
CA ASP A 75 11.63 -5.03 13.64
C ASP A 75 12.10 -3.65 14.15
N ARG A 76 12.58 -2.77 13.26
CA ARG A 76 13.11 -1.44 13.63
C ARG A 76 12.37 -0.35 12.88
N VAL A 77 12.09 0.77 13.56
CA VAL A 77 11.42 1.93 12.94
C VAL A 77 12.21 2.42 11.72
N ALA A 78 13.55 2.41 11.79
CA ALA A 78 14.43 2.80 10.69
C ALA A 78 14.25 1.97 9.41
N ASP A 79 13.77 0.72 9.52
CA ASP A 79 13.58 -0.18 8.39
C ASP A 79 12.16 -0.09 7.79
N THR A 80 11.25 0.63 8.44
CA THR A 80 9.90 0.87 7.93
C THR A 80 9.92 1.88 6.78
N VAL A 81 8.88 1.91 5.96
CA VAL A 81 8.75 2.96 4.92
C VAL A 81 8.79 4.38 5.50
N GLY A 82 8.19 4.59 6.69
CA GLY A 82 8.21 5.89 7.36
C GLY A 82 9.60 6.26 7.86
N GLY A 83 10.34 5.32 8.46
CA GLY A 83 11.71 5.54 8.91
C GLY A 83 12.69 5.77 7.77
N GLN A 84 12.58 4.99 6.69
CA GLN A 84 13.38 5.18 5.48
C GLN A 84 13.09 6.53 4.82
N LEU A 85 11.82 6.94 4.71
CA LEU A 85 11.46 8.28 4.23
C LEU A 85 12.05 9.38 5.12
N ALA A 86 11.95 9.23 6.46
CA ALA A 86 12.47 10.20 7.39
C ALA A 86 14.00 10.34 7.29
N ALA A 87 14.72 9.23 7.11
CA ALA A 87 16.16 9.24 6.87
C ALA A 87 16.52 9.95 5.55
N LEU A 88 15.84 9.59 4.45
CA LEU A 88 16.07 10.21 3.14
C LEU A 88 15.81 11.73 3.16
N LEU A 89 14.74 12.18 3.83
CA LEU A 89 14.43 13.62 4.00
C LEU A 89 15.44 14.35 4.90
N ALA A 90 16.02 13.66 5.88
CA ALA A 90 17.04 14.22 6.75
C ALA A 90 18.41 14.36 6.05
N GLU A 91 18.76 13.40 5.19
CA GLU A 91 20.01 13.35 4.43
C GLU A 91 19.96 14.15 3.12
N GLY A 92 18.75 14.41 2.60
CA GLY A 92 18.54 15.16 1.36
C GLY A 92 19.05 16.61 1.42
N THR A 93 19.11 17.27 0.27
CA THR A 93 19.72 18.60 0.12
C THR A 93 19.11 19.67 1.02
N ALA A 94 17.79 19.63 1.23
CA ALA A 94 17.11 20.55 2.13
C ALA A 94 17.43 20.26 3.62
N GLY A 95 17.72 19.00 3.96
CA GLY A 95 18.03 18.49 5.28
C GLY A 95 16.99 18.84 6.35
N ARG A 96 16.08 17.92 6.66
CA ARG A 96 15.01 18.16 7.66
C ARG A 96 15.27 17.41 8.97
N ARG A 97 14.76 17.96 10.08
CA ARG A 97 14.56 17.20 11.32
C ARG A 97 13.14 16.63 11.31
N VAL A 98 13.00 15.38 10.92
CA VAL A 98 11.70 14.75 10.70
C VAL A 98 11.15 14.20 12.00
N GLU A 99 10.01 14.73 12.43
CA GLU A 99 9.17 14.20 13.49
C GLU A 99 8.19 13.21 12.86
N LEU A 100 8.58 11.94 12.86
CA LEU A 100 7.84 10.84 12.25
C LEU A 100 6.77 10.33 13.22
N SER A 101 5.54 10.19 12.73
CA SER A 101 4.42 9.60 13.44
C SER A 101 3.64 8.61 12.57
N SER A 102 2.93 7.67 13.18
CA SER A 102 1.98 6.80 12.48
C SER A 102 0.68 6.66 13.26
N VAL A 103 -0.42 6.69 12.53
CA VAL A 103 -1.75 6.31 13.01
C VAL A 103 -2.32 5.13 12.21
N ALA A 104 -1.47 4.48 11.40
CA ALA A 104 -1.80 3.29 10.65
C ALA A 104 -2.18 2.14 11.58
N VAL A 105 -3.09 1.29 11.11
CA VAL A 105 -3.56 0.11 11.86
C VAL A 105 -3.51 -1.09 10.94
N ALA A 106 -2.77 -2.13 11.35
CA ALA A 106 -2.70 -3.37 10.60
C ALA A 106 -4.10 -3.96 10.38
N GLY A 107 -4.36 -4.42 9.14
CA GLY A 107 -5.68 -4.92 8.75
C GLY A 107 -6.68 -3.85 8.30
N SER A 108 -6.34 -2.55 8.37
CA SER A 108 -7.23 -1.49 7.89
C SER A 108 -7.53 -1.60 6.42
N ARG A 109 -8.80 -1.35 6.09
CA ARG A 109 -9.30 -1.10 4.74
C ARG A 109 -9.44 0.41 4.51
N SER A 110 -9.68 0.80 3.27
CA SER A 110 -9.86 2.22 2.93
C SER A 110 -11.03 2.85 3.70
N ALA A 111 -12.08 2.08 4.02
CA ALA A 111 -13.20 2.51 4.86
C ALA A 111 -12.80 2.93 6.29
N ASP A 112 -11.70 2.37 6.82
CA ASP A 112 -11.24 2.63 8.19
C ASP A 112 -10.41 3.93 8.29
N LEU A 113 -10.02 4.52 7.14
CA LEU A 113 -9.21 5.73 7.09
C LEU A 113 -9.87 6.93 7.78
N ALA A 114 -11.20 6.99 7.82
CA ALA A 114 -11.91 8.11 8.44
C ALA A 114 -11.53 8.29 9.93
N THR A 115 -11.32 7.18 10.64
CA THR A 115 -10.88 7.15 12.04
C THR A 115 -9.40 7.53 12.16
N GLN A 116 -8.56 7.07 11.24
CA GLN A 116 -7.14 7.42 11.23
C GLN A 116 -6.91 8.90 10.92
N VAL A 117 -7.67 9.47 9.96
CA VAL A 117 -7.67 10.92 9.67
C VAL A 117 -8.06 11.70 10.92
N ALA A 118 -9.12 11.30 11.62
CA ALA A 118 -9.50 11.96 12.87
C ALA A 118 -8.35 11.94 13.89
N ARG A 119 -7.66 10.81 14.07
CA ARG A 119 -6.50 10.69 14.96
C ARG A 119 -5.31 11.54 14.51
N ALA A 120 -5.01 11.62 13.21
CA ALA A 120 -3.92 12.43 12.67
C ALA A 120 -4.17 13.94 12.85
N LEU A 121 -5.43 14.35 12.93
CA LEU A 121 -5.84 15.74 13.19
C LEU A 121 -5.93 16.07 14.69
N VAL A 122 -5.75 15.08 15.57
CA VAL A 122 -5.64 15.31 17.01
C VAL A 122 -4.18 15.65 17.35
N GLY A 123 -3.94 16.92 17.68
CA GLY A 123 -2.62 17.41 18.10
C GLY A 123 -1.99 18.35 17.07
N PRO A 124 -0.65 18.51 17.10
CA PRO A 124 0.05 19.38 16.16
C PRO A 124 -0.16 18.92 14.71
N ALA A 125 -0.62 19.84 13.85
CA ALA A 125 -0.95 19.53 12.47
C ALA A 125 0.27 18.95 11.72
N PRO A 126 0.21 17.74 11.16
CA PRO A 126 1.29 17.14 10.37
C PRO A 126 1.61 17.99 9.15
N ASP A 127 2.89 18.11 8.77
CA ASP A 127 3.30 18.89 7.60
C ASP A 127 3.02 18.16 6.28
N VAL A 128 3.17 16.83 6.27
CA VAL A 128 2.78 15.95 5.16
C VAL A 128 2.14 14.69 5.72
N ALA A 129 1.04 14.26 5.09
CA ALA A 129 0.43 12.97 5.33
C ALA A 129 0.72 12.01 4.17
N VAL A 130 1.21 10.81 4.47
CA VAL A 130 1.41 9.74 3.51
C VAL A 130 0.43 8.61 3.81
N ILE A 131 -0.34 8.20 2.80
CA ILE A 131 -1.33 7.13 2.93
C ILE A 131 -0.86 5.92 2.12
N LEU A 132 -0.71 4.77 2.78
CA LEU A 132 -0.44 3.47 2.16
C LEU A 132 -1.50 2.46 2.61
N VAL A 133 -2.48 2.22 1.74
CA VAL A 133 -3.64 1.38 2.02
C VAL A 133 -4.11 0.71 0.74
N GLY A 134 -4.80 -0.41 0.87
CA GLY A 134 -5.39 -1.11 -0.27
C GLY A 134 -5.11 -2.60 -0.26
N THR A 135 -4.13 -3.07 0.53
CA THR A 135 -3.83 -4.50 0.58
C THR A 135 -5.02 -5.30 1.09
N ASN A 136 -5.72 -4.81 2.11
CA ASN A 136 -6.94 -5.42 2.65
C ASN A 136 -8.18 -5.22 1.76
N ASP A 137 -8.22 -4.16 0.96
CA ASP A 137 -9.31 -3.93 -0.01
C ASP A 137 -9.25 -4.96 -1.16
N VAL A 138 -8.04 -5.40 -1.53
CA VAL A 138 -7.84 -6.48 -2.51
C VAL A 138 -8.29 -7.82 -1.94
N THR A 139 -7.92 -8.16 -0.70
CA THR A 139 -8.19 -9.48 -0.11
C THR A 139 -9.64 -9.69 0.32
N HIS A 140 -10.35 -8.63 0.71
CA HIS A 140 -11.74 -8.71 1.18
C HIS A 140 -12.82 -8.70 0.06
N LEU A 141 -12.42 -8.78 -1.21
CA LEU A 141 -13.32 -8.91 -2.37
C LEU A 141 -14.41 -7.83 -2.54
N GLY A 142 -14.32 -6.69 -1.82
CA GLY A 142 -15.22 -5.55 -1.99
C GLY A 142 -15.11 -4.89 -3.37
N ARG A 143 -16.03 -3.97 -3.68
CA ARG A 143 -15.95 -3.17 -4.90
C ARG A 143 -14.79 -2.18 -4.75
N GLY A 144 -13.82 -2.20 -5.66
CA GLY A 144 -12.67 -1.29 -5.60
C GLY A 144 -13.06 0.19 -5.72
N SER A 145 -14.22 0.48 -6.34
CA SER A 145 -14.81 1.82 -6.38
C SER A 145 -15.06 2.40 -4.99
N ASP A 146 -15.61 1.58 -4.10
CA ASP A 146 -16.01 2.01 -2.76
C ASP A 146 -14.74 2.30 -1.94
N ALA A 147 -13.74 1.42 -2.05
CA ALA A 147 -12.43 1.63 -1.44
C ALA A 147 -11.77 2.93 -1.93
N ALA A 148 -11.81 3.20 -3.24
CA ALA A 148 -11.27 4.42 -3.81
C ALA A 148 -12.04 5.67 -3.33
N GLU A 149 -13.36 5.59 -3.19
CA GLU A 149 -14.19 6.70 -2.66
C GLU A 149 -13.86 7.02 -1.20
N TYR A 150 -13.68 5.99 -0.36
CA TYR A 150 -13.24 6.18 1.03
C TYR A 150 -11.84 6.81 1.10
N LEU A 151 -10.90 6.35 0.27
CA LEU A 151 -9.58 6.97 0.15
C LEU A 151 -9.67 8.43 -0.29
N GLY A 152 -10.43 8.72 -1.35
CA GLY A 152 -10.63 10.09 -1.82
C GLY A 152 -11.25 10.99 -0.75
N SER A 153 -12.18 10.46 0.05
CA SER A 153 -12.78 11.19 1.17
C SER A 153 -11.77 11.46 2.30
N ALA A 154 -10.89 10.51 2.60
CA ALA A 154 -9.80 10.70 3.54
C ALA A 154 -8.80 11.78 3.05
N CYS A 155 -8.43 11.74 1.77
CA CYS A 155 -7.59 12.75 1.13
C CYS A 155 -8.22 14.14 1.22
N ARG A 156 -9.50 14.29 0.82
CA ARG A 156 -10.22 15.57 0.90
C ARG A 156 -10.20 16.14 2.32
N ARG A 157 -10.55 15.34 3.33
CA ARG A 157 -10.57 15.80 4.72
C ARG A 157 -9.20 16.31 5.22
N LEU A 158 -8.11 15.66 4.83
CA LEU A 158 -6.75 16.13 5.16
C LEU A 158 -6.38 17.41 4.39
N ARG A 159 -6.74 17.48 3.10
CA ARG A 159 -6.53 18.67 2.26
C ARG A 159 -7.33 19.88 2.75
N ASP A 160 -8.58 19.69 3.16
CA ASP A 160 -9.44 20.72 3.76
C ASP A 160 -8.86 21.24 5.09
N ALA A 161 -8.11 20.40 5.81
CA ALA A 161 -7.34 20.79 6.98
C ALA A 161 -5.98 21.44 6.65
N GLY A 162 -5.70 21.73 5.37
CA GLY A 162 -4.45 22.36 4.92
C GLY A 162 -3.24 21.42 4.91
N ILE A 163 -3.44 20.09 4.98
CA ILE A 163 -2.35 19.11 5.02
C ILE A 163 -2.13 18.54 3.61
N PRO A 164 -0.95 18.75 2.99
CA PRO A 164 -0.56 18.04 1.79
C PRO A 164 -0.59 16.52 1.97
N VAL A 165 -1.15 15.82 1.00
CA VAL A 165 -1.35 14.36 1.03
C VAL A 165 -0.60 13.71 -0.11
N VAL A 166 0.18 12.68 0.22
CA VAL A 166 0.79 11.76 -0.75
C VAL A 166 0.14 10.39 -0.59
N VAL A 167 -0.26 9.79 -1.71
CA VAL A 167 -0.84 8.43 -1.73
C VAL A 167 0.07 7.51 -2.51
N GLY A 168 0.60 6.49 -1.83
CA GLY A 168 1.17 5.33 -2.51
C GLY A 168 0.04 4.34 -2.79
N THR A 169 -0.28 4.11 -4.07
CA THR A 169 -1.38 3.22 -4.44
C THR A 169 -1.09 1.77 -4.08
N CYS A 170 -2.13 0.93 -4.07
CA CYS A 170 -2.04 -0.50 -3.82
C CYS A 170 -0.89 -1.14 -4.62
N PRO A 171 0.00 -1.93 -3.98
CA PRO A 171 1.13 -2.55 -4.64
C PRO A 171 0.68 -3.71 -5.56
N ASP A 172 1.55 -4.13 -6.49
CA ASP A 172 1.26 -5.23 -7.40
C ASP A 172 1.30 -6.59 -6.69
N PHE A 173 0.13 -7.18 -6.43
CA PHE A 173 0.03 -8.51 -5.83
C PHE A 173 0.58 -9.61 -6.74
N GLY A 174 0.76 -9.32 -8.04
CA GLY A 174 1.42 -10.22 -8.99
C GLY A 174 2.89 -10.44 -8.68
N ALA A 175 3.52 -9.55 -7.91
CA ALA A 175 4.90 -9.67 -7.45
C ALA A 175 5.04 -10.46 -6.14
N LEU A 176 3.94 -10.70 -5.42
CA LEU A 176 3.97 -11.32 -4.10
C LEU A 176 4.14 -12.84 -4.20
N ARG A 177 5.07 -13.36 -3.41
CA ARG A 177 5.47 -14.77 -3.42
C ARG A 177 4.60 -15.65 -2.53
N ALA A 178 3.80 -15.04 -1.65
CA ALA A 178 2.85 -15.73 -0.78
C ALA A 178 1.73 -16.47 -1.54
N PHE A 179 1.44 -16.09 -2.79
CA PHE A 179 0.38 -16.69 -3.60
C PHE A 179 0.94 -17.58 -4.70
N ALA A 180 0.35 -18.75 -4.96
CA ALA A 180 0.74 -19.59 -6.09
C ALA A 180 0.01 -19.16 -7.38
N PRO A 181 0.55 -19.39 -8.59
CA PRO A 181 -0.21 -19.31 -9.84
C PRO A 181 -1.27 -20.43 -9.88
N PRO A 182 -2.50 -20.18 -10.37
CA PRO A 182 -2.96 -18.95 -11.03
C PRO A 182 -3.47 -17.84 -10.10
N LEU A 183 -3.69 -18.09 -8.80
CA LEU A 183 -4.20 -17.09 -7.86
C LEU A 183 -3.36 -15.79 -7.85
N ARG A 184 -2.04 -15.91 -7.92
CA ARG A 184 -1.11 -14.76 -8.00
C ARG A 184 -1.44 -13.81 -9.16
N GLN A 185 -1.76 -14.36 -10.33
CA GLN A 185 -2.07 -13.56 -11.53
C GLN A 185 -3.41 -12.84 -11.37
N LEU A 186 -4.41 -13.52 -10.83
CA LEU A 186 -5.72 -12.95 -10.53
C LEU A 186 -5.61 -11.80 -9.52
N LEU A 187 -4.88 -12.00 -8.43
CA LEU A 187 -4.63 -10.97 -7.43
C LEU A 187 -3.81 -9.81 -7.99
N GLY A 188 -2.82 -10.08 -8.86
CA GLY A 188 -2.08 -9.04 -9.57
C GLY A 188 -2.99 -8.17 -10.45
N TRP A 189 -3.90 -8.79 -11.21
CA TRP A 189 -4.88 -8.03 -11.99
C TRP A 189 -5.79 -7.17 -11.08
N ARG A 190 -6.30 -7.76 -10.00
CA ARG A 190 -7.20 -7.08 -9.05
C ARG A 190 -6.51 -5.91 -8.35
N SER A 191 -5.32 -6.10 -7.82
CA SER A 191 -4.54 -5.05 -7.14
C SER A 191 -4.22 -3.87 -8.06
N ARG A 192 -3.83 -4.12 -9.32
CA ARG A 192 -3.64 -3.05 -10.32
C ARG A 192 -4.94 -2.32 -10.66
N SER A 193 -6.08 -3.02 -10.68
CA SER A 193 -7.38 -2.37 -10.85
C SER A 193 -7.72 -1.45 -9.67
N VAL A 194 -7.49 -1.90 -8.44
CA VAL A 194 -7.67 -1.07 -7.23
C VAL A 194 -6.74 0.13 -7.25
N ALA A 195 -5.46 -0.07 -7.58
CA ALA A 195 -4.47 1.01 -7.67
C ALA A 195 -4.88 2.11 -8.65
N ARG A 196 -5.41 1.74 -9.82
CA ARG A 196 -5.94 2.71 -10.81
C ARG A 196 -7.13 3.51 -10.26
N GLN A 197 -8.06 2.86 -9.59
CA GLN A 197 -9.22 3.52 -8.99
C GLN A 197 -8.80 4.47 -7.86
N GLN A 198 -7.86 4.03 -7.01
CA GLN A 198 -7.25 4.87 -5.98
C GLN A 198 -6.56 6.09 -6.58
N ALA A 199 -5.78 5.93 -7.66
CA ALA A 199 -5.10 7.02 -8.32
C ALA A 199 -6.07 8.11 -8.80
N ILE A 200 -7.17 7.71 -9.45
CA ILE A 200 -8.20 8.64 -9.93
C ILE A 200 -8.84 9.38 -8.75
N ALA A 201 -9.29 8.66 -7.73
CA ALA A 201 -10.01 9.26 -6.60
C ALA A 201 -9.11 10.15 -5.72
N ALA A 202 -7.85 9.75 -5.49
CA ALA A 202 -6.88 10.53 -4.73
C ALA A 202 -6.45 11.80 -5.47
N ALA A 203 -6.19 11.71 -6.79
CA ALA A 203 -5.86 12.88 -7.59
C ALA A 203 -7.03 13.87 -7.66
N ALA A 204 -8.26 13.39 -7.86
CA ALA A 204 -9.46 14.22 -7.82
C ALA A 204 -9.70 14.89 -6.46
N ALA A 205 -9.15 14.31 -5.38
CA ALA A 205 -9.17 14.88 -4.03
C ALA A 205 -7.98 15.82 -3.73
N GLY A 206 -7.10 16.10 -4.70
CA GLY A 206 -5.95 16.99 -4.53
C GLY A 206 -4.75 16.37 -3.83
N ALA A 207 -4.64 15.03 -3.79
CA ALA A 207 -3.45 14.34 -3.32
C ALA A 207 -2.44 14.13 -4.45
N VAL A 208 -1.14 14.07 -4.10
CA VAL A 208 -0.08 13.65 -5.00
C VAL A 208 -0.04 12.12 -5.03
N VAL A 209 -0.16 11.53 -6.21
CA VAL A 209 -0.30 10.08 -6.37
C VAL A 209 1.02 9.46 -6.85
N VAL A 210 1.44 8.40 -6.16
CA VAL A 210 2.58 7.56 -6.53
C VAL A 210 2.07 6.15 -6.83
N ASP A 211 2.11 5.78 -8.12
CA ASP A 211 1.77 4.41 -8.55
C ASP A 211 2.88 3.43 -8.16
N LEU A 212 2.76 2.83 -6.97
CA LEU A 212 3.75 1.89 -6.44
C LEU A 212 3.81 0.60 -7.26
N ALA A 213 2.67 0.14 -7.78
CA ALA A 213 2.61 -1.07 -8.59
C ALA A 213 3.42 -0.89 -9.89
N ALA A 214 3.25 0.22 -10.58
CA ALA A 214 4.00 0.53 -11.80
C ALA A 214 5.47 0.83 -11.52
N ARG A 215 5.78 1.63 -10.49
CA ARG A 215 7.15 2.08 -10.20
C ARG A 215 8.04 1.01 -9.58
N THR A 216 7.49 0.15 -8.74
CA THR A 216 8.29 -0.80 -7.93
C THR A 216 8.03 -2.26 -8.27
N GLY A 217 6.91 -2.59 -8.93
CA GLY A 217 6.51 -3.97 -9.19
C GLY A 217 7.53 -4.81 -9.97
N ALA A 218 8.31 -4.20 -10.88
CA ALA A 218 9.38 -4.91 -11.59
C ALA A 218 10.51 -5.36 -10.65
N VAL A 219 10.91 -4.50 -9.70
CA VAL A 219 11.95 -4.80 -8.71
C VAL A 219 11.48 -5.92 -7.78
N PHE A 220 10.24 -5.84 -7.27
CA PHE A 220 9.65 -6.88 -6.42
C PHE A 220 9.52 -8.24 -7.13
N ARG A 221 9.25 -8.25 -8.44
CA ARG A 221 9.23 -9.51 -9.22
C ARG A 221 10.63 -10.09 -9.39
N ALA A 222 11.62 -9.24 -9.64
CA ALA A 222 13.00 -9.64 -9.91
C ALA A 222 13.72 -10.16 -8.65
N ASP A 223 13.46 -9.54 -7.49
CA ASP A 223 14.22 -9.83 -6.27
C ASP A 223 13.31 -10.29 -5.12
N ALA A 224 13.53 -11.52 -4.66
CA ALA A 224 12.83 -12.09 -3.51
C ALA A 224 13.19 -11.39 -2.18
N GLY A 225 14.37 -10.79 -2.10
CA GLY A 225 14.86 -10.06 -0.93
C GLY A 225 14.05 -8.81 -0.60
N THR A 226 13.24 -8.31 -1.52
CA THR A 226 12.29 -7.20 -1.30
C THR A 226 11.09 -7.56 -0.42
N LEU A 227 10.87 -8.86 -0.15
CA LEU A 227 9.80 -9.35 0.71
C LEU A 227 10.39 -9.97 1.97
N CYS A 228 9.69 -9.84 3.10
CA CYS A 228 10.10 -10.52 4.32
C CYS A 228 9.78 -12.03 4.23
N HIS A 229 10.07 -12.77 5.30
CA HIS A 229 9.93 -14.23 5.37
C HIS A 229 8.54 -14.77 4.98
N ASP A 230 7.48 -13.96 5.11
CA ASP A 230 6.13 -14.39 4.74
C ASP A 230 5.83 -14.33 3.22
N GLY A 231 6.68 -13.65 2.44
CA GLY A 231 6.52 -13.49 0.99
C GLY A 231 5.36 -12.56 0.58
N PHE A 232 4.85 -11.76 1.50
CA PHE A 232 3.73 -10.83 1.31
C PHE A 232 4.09 -9.40 1.73
N HIS A 233 4.60 -9.20 2.94
CA HIS A 233 5.00 -7.87 3.41
C HIS A 233 6.40 -7.51 2.88
N PRO A 234 6.68 -6.22 2.64
CA PRO A 234 8.02 -5.79 2.30
C PRO A 234 9.04 -6.12 3.40
N SER A 235 10.26 -6.43 2.99
CA SER A 235 11.44 -6.40 3.86
C SER A 235 11.92 -4.95 4.04
N ALA A 236 13.00 -4.75 4.81
CA ALA A 236 13.67 -3.45 4.89
C ALA A 236 14.08 -2.92 3.49
N ASP A 237 14.57 -3.78 2.60
CA ASP A 237 14.92 -3.41 1.24
C ASP A 237 13.68 -3.08 0.39
N GLY A 238 12.60 -3.84 0.54
CA GLY A 238 11.34 -3.52 -0.12
C GLY A 238 10.77 -2.17 0.32
N TYR A 239 10.80 -1.88 1.63
CA TYR A 239 10.39 -0.59 2.15
C TYR A 239 11.30 0.55 1.70
N ARG A 240 12.61 0.32 1.57
CA ARG A 240 13.54 1.30 0.99
C ARG A 240 13.22 1.61 -0.47
N VAL A 241 12.89 0.60 -1.28
CA VAL A 241 12.43 0.80 -2.67
C VAL A 241 11.17 1.66 -2.71
N TRP A 242 10.20 1.42 -1.82
CA TRP A 242 9.00 2.25 -1.74
C TRP A 242 9.30 3.68 -1.27
N ALA A 243 10.17 3.84 -0.26
CA ALA A 243 10.57 5.15 0.25
C ALA A 243 11.21 6.00 -0.85
N HIS A 244 12.11 5.43 -1.65
CA HIS A 244 12.69 6.14 -2.81
C HIS A 244 11.64 6.50 -3.88
N ALA A 245 10.65 5.64 -4.12
CA ALA A 245 9.58 5.94 -5.06
C ALA A 245 8.65 7.06 -4.58
N LEU A 246 8.43 7.16 -3.26
CA LEU A 246 7.57 8.15 -2.61
C LEU A 246 8.29 9.50 -2.37
N LEU A 247 9.60 9.49 -2.16
CA LEU A 247 10.39 10.65 -1.72
C LEU A 247 10.12 11.92 -2.54
N PRO A 248 10.17 11.92 -3.90
CA PRO A 248 9.98 13.15 -4.66
C PRO A 248 8.62 13.80 -4.42
N ALA A 249 7.56 12.99 -4.29
CA ALA A 249 6.21 13.48 -4.01
C ALA A 249 6.09 14.04 -2.58
N VAL A 250 6.81 13.45 -1.62
CA VAL A 250 6.84 13.93 -0.23
C VAL A 250 7.62 15.25 -0.13
N GLU A 251 8.73 15.39 -0.84
CA GLU A 251 9.50 16.65 -0.90
C GLU A 251 8.68 17.78 -1.53
N GLU A 252 8.00 17.52 -2.64
CA GLU A 252 7.09 18.48 -3.28
C GLU A 252 5.95 18.89 -2.34
N ALA A 253 5.29 17.91 -1.70
CA ALA A 253 4.22 18.16 -0.75
C ALA A 253 4.70 19.00 0.46
N ALA A 254 5.91 18.74 0.96
CA ALA A 254 6.50 19.48 2.07
C ALA A 254 6.83 20.93 1.68
N ALA A 255 7.30 21.16 0.44
CA ALA A 255 7.61 22.49 -0.06
C ALA A 255 6.38 23.38 -0.13
N VAL A 256 5.23 22.85 -0.59
CA VAL A 256 3.96 23.61 -0.67
C VAL A 256 3.55 24.19 0.67
N ARG A 257 3.73 23.44 1.76
CA ARG A 257 3.36 23.92 3.11
C ARG A 257 4.33 24.96 3.67
N GLY A 258 5.60 24.89 3.30
CA GLY A 258 6.60 25.89 3.68
C GLY A 258 6.29 27.31 3.19
N PHE A 259 5.41 27.47 2.18
CA PHE A 259 4.94 28.76 1.70
C PHE A 259 3.66 29.27 2.37
N LEU A 260 2.95 28.42 3.12
CA LEU A 260 1.68 28.77 3.78
C LEU A 260 1.87 29.25 5.23
N HIS A 261 3.11 29.31 5.70
CA HIS A 261 3.54 29.80 7.02
C HIS A 261 4.64 30.84 6.85
#